data_AF-A0AAU1JU78-F1
#
_entry.id   AF-A0AAU1JU78-F1
#
_cell.length_a   1.000
_cell.length_b   1.000
_cell.length_c   1.000
_cell.angle_alpha   90.00
_cell.angle_beta   90.00
_cell.angle_gamma   90.00
#
_symmetry.space_group_name_H-M   'P 1'
#
loop_
_entity.id
_entity.type
_entity.pdbx_description
1 polymer ?
#
loop_
_entity_poly.entity_id
_entity_poly.type
_entity_poly.pdbx_seq_one_letter_code
_entity_poly.pdbx_strand_id
1 'polypeptide(L)'
;MSATVYVLPVAEPPRPAPEVRRSTVRLTRRGRVVVFAFALVVLFGIALIGAKVAFAVENGADKSPSSTAHAMVVGDGDTLWDISSKAVAGTDSSIREMEQRIKELNSLESSMLVSGQTLIVPTAP
;
A
#
# COMPACT_ATOMS: atom_id res chain seq x y z
N MET A 1 -76.39 -17.96 -67.82
CA MET A 1 -76.43 -17.52 -66.40
C MET A 1 -75.45 -18.36 -65.62
N SER A 2 -74.26 -17.83 -65.33
CA SER A 2 -73.30 -18.45 -64.41
C SER A 2 -72.59 -17.32 -63.67
N ALA A 3 -72.89 -17.18 -62.38
CA ALA A 3 -72.23 -16.21 -61.50
C ALA A 3 -71.09 -16.93 -60.79
N THR A 4 -69.85 -16.61 -61.16
CA THR A 4 -68.66 -17.11 -60.47
C THR A 4 -68.50 -16.35 -59.16
N VAL A 5 -68.68 -17.05 -58.03
CA VAL A 5 -68.48 -16.50 -56.70
C VAL A 5 -66.98 -16.52 -56.38
N TYR A 6 -66.36 -15.35 -56.24
CA TYR A 6 -65.02 -15.22 -55.70
C TYR A 6 -65.10 -15.19 -54.17
N VAL A 7 -64.55 -16.22 -53.52
CA VAL A 7 -64.36 -16.23 -52.07
C VAL A 7 -63.04 -15.51 -51.79
N LEU A 8 -63.10 -14.35 -51.13
CA LEU A 8 -61.89 -13.62 -50.72
C LEU A 8 -61.23 -14.33 -49.53
N PRO A 9 -59.89 -14.50 -49.53
CA PRO A 9 -59.18 -15.01 -48.38
C PRO A 9 -59.28 -14.02 -47.22
N VAL A 10 -59.80 -14.47 -46.07
CA VAL A 10 -59.81 -13.69 -44.83
C VAL A 10 -58.36 -13.59 -44.34
N ALA A 11 -57.81 -12.38 -44.34
CA ALA A 11 -56.48 -12.11 -43.79
C ALA A 11 -56.51 -12.34 -42.26
N GLU A 12 -55.71 -13.27 -41.77
CA GLU A 12 -55.57 -13.54 -40.34
C GLU A 12 -54.76 -12.40 -39.68
N PRO A 13 -55.18 -11.89 -38.50
CA PRO A 13 -54.49 -10.78 -37.86
C PRO A 13 -53.07 -11.17 -37.45
N PRO A 14 -52.10 -10.23 -37.52
CA PRO A 14 -50.72 -10.50 -37.16
C PRO A 14 -50.63 -10.89 -35.68
N ARG A 15 -50.00 -12.04 -35.38
CA ARG A 15 -49.75 -12.46 -33.99
C ARG A 15 -48.79 -11.45 -33.33
N PRO A 16 -49.06 -11.02 -32.08
CA PRO A 16 -48.16 -10.11 -31.38
C PRO A 16 -46.81 -10.79 -31.16
N ALA A 17 -45.73 -10.12 -31.57
CA ALA A 17 -44.37 -10.57 -31.32
C ALA A 17 -44.06 -10.53 -29.80
N PRO A 18 -43.25 -11.45 -29.27
CA PRO A 18 -42.89 -11.45 -27.85
C PRO A 18 -42.10 -10.18 -27.51
N GLU A 19 -42.68 -9.31 -26.68
CA GLU A 19 -41.98 -8.17 -26.09
C GLU A 19 -40.87 -8.65 -25.15
N VAL A 20 -39.62 -8.40 -25.52
CA VAL A 20 -38.45 -8.63 -24.65
C VAL A 20 -38.48 -7.59 -23.53
N ARG A 21 -39.02 -7.98 -22.37
CA ARG A 21 -39.01 -7.13 -21.17
C ARG A 21 -37.57 -6.94 -20.68
N ARG A 22 -36.97 -5.79 -20.96
CA ARG A 22 -35.70 -5.40 -20.35
C ARG A 22 -35.96 -5.03 -18.89
N SER A 23 -35.51 -5.86 -17.96
CA SER A 23 -35.59 -5.57 -16.52
C SER A 23 -34.59 -4.48 -16.16
N THR A 24 -35.03 -3.23 -16.11
CA THR A 24 -34.19 -2.13 -15.61
C THR A 24 -34.16 -2.21 -14.08
N VAL A 25 -33.02 -2.61 -13.51
CA VAL A 25 -32.81 -2.65 -12.06
C VAL A 25 -32.87 -1.21 -11.53
N ARG A 26 -34.02 -0.82 -10.99
CA ARG A 26 -34.19 0.47 -10.31
C ARG A 26 -33.66 0.32 -8.89
N LEU A 27 -32.43 0.77 -8.64
CA LEU A 27 -31.99 0.96 -7.25
C LEU A 27 -32.94 1.96 -6.60
N THR A 28 -33.79 1.47 -5.70
CA THR A 28 -34.59 2.32 -4.82
C THR A 28 -33.63 3.22 -4.04
N ARG A 29 -34.09 4.41 -3.64
CA ARG A 29 -33.27 5.44 -2.98
C ARG A 29 -32.41 4.88 -1.83
N ARG A 30 -32.92 3.86 -1.14
CA ARG A 30 -32.23 3.10 -0.08
C ARG A 30 -31.08 2.23 -0.60
N GLY A 31 -31.25 1.54 -1.73
CA GLY A 31 -30.19 0.74 -2.36
C GLY A 31 -28.99 1.58 -2.79
N ARG A 32 -29.21 2.81 -3.27
CA ARG A 32 -28.10 3.74 -3.57
C ARG A 32 -27.28 4.07 -2.33
N VAL A 33 -27.94 4.37 -1.21
CA VAL A 33 -27.25 4.67 0.06
C VAL A 33 -26.40 3.49 0.53
N VAL A 34 -26.92 2.26 0.44
CA VAL A 34 -26.15 1.06 0.82
C VAL A 34 -24.92 0.87 -0.07
N VAL A 35 -25.05 1.03 -1.38
CA VAL A 35 -23.93 0.90 -2.32
C VAL A 35 -22.88 1.99 -2.07
N PHE A 36 -23.30 3.23 -1.82
CA PHE A 36 -22.39 4.32 -1.49
C PHE A 36 -21.66 4.07 -0.15
N ALA A 37 -22.37 3.65 0.88
CA ALA A 37 -21.76 3.33 2.18
C ALA A 37 -20.77 2.17 2.07
N PHE A 38 -21.12 1.13 1.32
CA PHE A 38 -20.24 0.00 1.06
C PHE A 38 -18.97 0.43 0.30
N ALA A 39 -19.11 1.24 -0.74
CA ALA A 39 -17.97 1.77 -1.49
C ALA A 39 -17.04 2.61 -0.59
N LEU A 40 -17.59 3.43 0.31
CA LEU A 40 -16.78 4.19 1.28
C LEU A 40 -16.01 3.29 2.24
N VAL A 41 -16.64 2.23 2.77
CA VAL A 41 -15.97 1.27 3.66
C VAL A 41 -14.84 0.55 2.92
N VAL A 42 -15.06 0.13 1.68
CA VAL A 42 -14.03 -0.52 0.86
C VAL A 42 -12.87 0.43 0.58
N LEU A 43 -13.13 1.66 0.15
CA LEU A 43 -12.09 2.67 -0.08
C LEU A 43 -11.30 2.97 1.19
N PHE A 44 -11.96 3.08 2.33
CA PHE A 44 -11.31 3.28 3.62
C PHE A 44 -10.43 2.08 4.01
N GLY A 45 -10.93 0.86 3.83
CA GLY A 45 -10.15 -0.36 4.05
C GLY A 45 -8.91 -0.44 3.15
N ILE A 46 -9.05 -0.12 1.86
CA ILE A 46 -7.91 -0.04 0.92
C ILE A 46 -6.92 1.03 1.36
N ALA A 47 -7.38 2.21 1.81
CA ALA A 47 -6.50 3.26 2.29
C ALA A 47 -5.71 2.84 3.54
N LEU A 48 -6.33 2.13 4.48
CA LEU A 48 -5.66 1.61 5.67
C LEU A 48 -4.61 0.53 5.33
N ILE A 49 -4.90 -0.33 4.35
CA ILE A 49 -3.95 -1.35 3.87
C ILE A 49 -2.82 -0.68 3.07
N GLY A 50 -3.16 0.27 2.19
CA GLY A 50 -2.21 1.04 1.40
C GLY A 50 -1.28 1.90 2.25
N ALA A 51 -1.76 2.46 3.37
CA ALA A 51 -0.93 3.16 4.32
C ALA A 51 0.18 2.25 4.89
N LYS A 52 -0.12 0.98 5.20
CA LYS A 52 0.90 0.02 5.65
C LYS A 52 1.91 -0.35 4.56
N VAL A 53 1.49 -0.39 3.29
CA VAL A 53 2.39 -0.65 2.15
C VAL A 53 3.25 0.59 1.82
N ALA A 54 2.73 1.81 2.00
CA ALA A 54 3.48 3.04 1.81
C ALA A 54 4.67 3.16 2.78
N PHE A 55 4.50 2.79 4.04
CA PHE A 55 5.61 2.70 5.01
C PHE A 55 6.62 1.59 4.70
N ALA A 56 6.24 0.57 3.92
CA ALA A 56 7.15 -0.49 3.48
C ALA A 56 7.95 -0.09 2.22
N VAL A 57 7.35 0.69 1.32
CA VAL A 57 8.01 1.20 0.09
C VAL A 57 9.06 2.28 0.41
N GLU A 58 8.93 2.99 1.52
CA GLU A 58 9.96 3.93 1.99
C GLU A 58 11.30 3.23 2.33
N ASN A 59 11.28 1.93 2.65
CA ASN A 59 12.49 1.16 2.94
C ASN A 59 13.15 0.54 1.69
N GLY A 60 12.56 0.70 0.50
CA GLY A 60 12.95 -0.05 -0.70
C GLY A 60 13.24 0.79 -1.95
N ALA A 61 13.15 2.11 -1.88
CA ALA A 61 13.45 2.98 -3.02
C ALA A 61 14.63 3.90 -2.70
N ASP A 62 15.80 3.46 -3.15
CA ASP A 62 17.02 4.25 -3.33
C ASP A 62 16.73 5.57 -4.06
N LYS A 63 16.38 6.61 -3.29
CA LYS A 63 16.56 8.06 -3.54
C LYS A 63 15.78 8.89 -2.50
N SER A 64 16.40 9.18 -1.36
CA SER A 64 16.09 10.35 -0.54
C SER A 64 17.39 10.89 0.07
N PRO A 65 17.53 12.22 0.25
CA PRO A 65 18.80 12.93 0.27
C PRO A 65 19.55 12.67 1.58
N SER A 66 20.86 12.38 1.49
CA SER A 66 21.75 12.24 2.63
C SER A 66 21.22 11.29 3.72
N SER A 67 21.35 9.98 3.52
CA SER A 67 21.18 9.04 4.62
C SER A 67 22.20 9.37 5.72
N THR A 68 21.77 10.09 6.76
CA THR A 68 22.59 10.44 7.94
C THR A 68 22.89 9.21 8.81
N ALA A 69 22.60 8.01 8.32
CA ALA A 69 23.02 6.76 8.93
C ALA A 69 23.19 5.66 7.85
N HIS A 70 24.00 4.66 8.15
CA HIS A 70 24.17 3.46 7.33
C HIS A 70 24.14 2.21 8.22
N ALA A 71 23.72 1.07 7.67
CA ALA A 71 23.75 -0.20 8.36
C ALA A 71 25.08 -0.93 8.08
N MET A 72 25.65 -1.55 9.10
CA MET A 72 26.81 -2.42 8.97
C MET A 72 26.67 -3.66 9.86
N VAL A 73 27.39 -4.72 9.54
CA VAL A 73 27.44 -5.94 10.37
C VAL A 73 28.64 -5.85 11.30
N VAL A 74 28.43 -6.10 12.59
CA VAL A 74 29.49 -6.14 13.60
C VAL A 74 30.38 -7.36 13.35
N GLY A 75 31.69 -7.14 13.23
CA GLY A 75 32.69 -8.19 13.10
C GLY A 75 33.19 -8.74 14.43
N ASP A 76 34.02 -9.78 14.36
CA ASP A 76 34.67 -10.35 15.55
C ASP A 76 35.68 -9.35 16.14
N GLY A 77 35.48 -9.01 17.41
CA GLY A 77 36.35 -8.07 18.13
C GLY A 77 36.00 -6.59 17.94
N ASP A 78 34.96 -6.26 17.16
CA ASP A 78 34.47 -4.90 17.06
C ASP A 78 33.88 -4.44 18.39
N THR A 79 34.27 -3.24 18.83
CA THR A 79 33.73 -2.62 20.02
C THR A 79 32.88 -1.40 19.65
N LEU A 80 31.84 -1.13 20.44
CA LEU A 80 31.01 0.04 20.21
C LEU A 80 31.84 1.35 20.27
N TRP A 81 32.87 1.36 21.12
CA TRP A 81 33.82 2.47 21.21
C TRP A 81 34.58 2.71 19.91
N ASP A 82 35.17 1.66 19.32
CA ASP A 82 35.95 1.78 18.08
C ASP A 82 35.07 2.23 16.93
N ILE A 83 33.85 1.70 16.85
CA ILE A 83 32.86 2.09 15.84
C ILE A 83 32.48 3.56 16.00
N SER A 84 32.19 3.99 17.24
CA SER A 84 31.86 5.38 17.56
C SER A 84 33.03 6.33 17.24
N SER A 85 34.27 5.90 17.51
CA SER A 85 35.47 6.67 17.21
C SER A 85 35.68 6.90 15.72
N LYS A 86 35.36 5.90 14.89
CA LYS A 86 35.40 6.01 13.42
C LYS A 86 34.27 6.90 12.92
N ALA A 87 33.08 6.76 13.49
CA ALA A 87 31.89 7.52 13.08
C ALA A 87 32.01 9.03 13.41
N VAL A 88 32.73 9.38 14.47
CA VAL A 88 32.94 10.77 14.89
C VAL A 88 34.08 11.48 14.16
N ALA A 89 34.91 10.74 13.40
CA ALA A 89 36.05 11.27 12.69
C ALA A 89 35.61 12.32 11.66
N GLY A 90 35.96 13.59 11.90
CA GLY A 90 35.55 14.72 11.05
C GLY A 90 34.32 15.49 11.55
N THR A 91 33.82 15.18 12.74
CA THR A 91 32.75 15.94 13.42
C THR A 91 33.23 16.61 14.70
N ASP A 92 32.49 17.61 15.17
CA ASP A 92 32.71 18.28 16.46
C ASP A 92 32.12 17.49 17.65
N SER A 93 31.50 16.33 17.43
CA SER A 93 30.90 15.52 18.50
C SER A 93 31.95 14.74 19.29
N SER A 94 31.64 14.38 20.54
CA SER A 94 32.48 13.48 21.34
C SER A 94 32.19 12.01 21.03
N ILE A 95 33.17 11.12 21.25
CA ILE A 95 32.98 9.66 21.09
C ILE A 95 31.83 9.16 21.97
N ARG A 96 31.66 9.70 23.18
CA ARG A 96 30.58 9.32 24.09
C ARG A 96 29.20 9.72 23.59
N GLU A 97 29.07 10.92 23.00
CA GLU A 97 27.80 11.34 22.40
C GLU A 97 27.45 10.47 21.19
N MET A 98 28.46 10.14 20.37
CA MET A 98 28.28 9.23 19.23
C MET A 98 27.88 7.83 19.69
N GLU A 99 28.52 7.32 20.75
CA GLU A 99 28.19 6.02 21.36
C GLU A 99 26.75 6.00 21.85
N GLN A 100 26.32 7.01 22.62
CA GLN A 100 24.92 7.12 23.08
C GLN A 100 23.94 7.18 21.92
N ARG A 101 24.26 7.95 20.88
CA ARG A 101 23.40 8.04 19.70
C ARG A 101 23.27 6.72 18.96
N ILE A 102 24.36 5.95 18.83
CA ILE A 102 24.32 4.61 18.26
C ILE A 102 23.48 3.69 19.15
N LYS A 103 23.60 3.76 20.48
CA LYS A 103 22.77 2.98 21.41
C LYS A 103 21.29 3.30 21.24
N GLU A 104 20.93 4.57 21.19
CA GLU A 104 19.54 5.01 21.02
C GLU A 104 18.95 4.53 19.70
N LEU A 105 19.70 4.68 18.59
CA LEU A 105 19.25 4.25 17.26
C LEU A 105 19.05 2.73 17.15
N ASN A 106 19.83 1.95 17.90
CA ASN A 106 19.78 0.49 17.85
C ASN A 106 19.08 -0.14 19.05
N SER A 107 18.48 0.68 19.93
CA SER A 107 17.86 0.22 21.19
C SER A 107 18.79 -0.65 22.04
N LEU A 108 20.07 -0.30 22.12
CA LEU A 108 21.06 -1.04 22.90
C LEU A 108 21.00 -0.62 24.38
N GLU A 109 20.81 -1.60 25.25
CA GLU A 109 20.84 -1.38 26.70
C GLU A 109 22.28 -1.19 27.22
N SER A 110 23.25 -1.87 26.61
CA SER A 110 24.66 -1.85 26.98
C SER A 110 25.59 -1.57 25.79
N SER A 111 26.89 -1.40 26.05
CA SER A 111 27.91 -1.25 25.00
C SER A 111 28.44 -2.60 24.47
N MET A 112 27.89 -3.73 24.93
CA MET A 112 28.25 -5.05 24.40
C MET A 112 27.59 -5.27 23.04
N LEU A 113 28.40 -5.67 22.07
CA LEU A 113 27.95 -6.02 20.74
C LEU A 113 28.14 -7.52 20.51
N VAL A 114 27.27 -8.10 19.69
CA VAL A 114 27.35 -9.51 19.27
C VAL A 114 27.85 -9.56 17.83
N SER A 115 28.85 -10.41 17.56
CA SER A 115 29.33 -10.61 16.19
C SER A 115 28.19 -11.11 15.29
N GLY A 116 28.10 -10.58 14.08
CA GLY A 116 26.99 -10.81 13.15
C GLY A 116 25.74 -9.97 13.42
N GLN A 117 25.72 -9.14 14.47
CA GLN A 117 24.64 -8.18 14.71
C GLN A 117 24.66 -7.07 13.66
N THR A 118 23.49 -6.72 13.11
CA THR A 118 23.35 -5.52 12.28
C THR A 118 23.25 -4.29 13.18
N LEU A 119 24.08 -3.30 12.90
CA LEU A 119 24.18 -2.05 13.64
C LEU A 119 23.98 -0.86 12.69
N ILE A 120 23.10 0.06 13.09
CA ILE A 120 22.85 1.34 12.41
C ILE A 120 23.82 2.37 12.98
N VAL A 121 24.67 2.94 12.13
CA VAL A 121 25.71 3.90 12.51
C VAL A 121 25.40 5.25 11.85
N PRO A 122 25.32 6.36 12.61
CA PRO A 122 25.18 7.69 12.05
C PRO A 122 26.34 8.03 11.12
N THR A 123 26.03 8.60 9.97
CA THR A 123 27.01 9.28 9.10
C THR A 123 27.09 10.72 9.58
N ALA A 124 28.30 11.14 9.96
CA ALA A 124 28.65 12.55 10.12
C ALA A 124 28.11 13.38 8.94
N PRO A 125 27.43 14.52 9.17
CA PRO A 125 27.08 15.45 8.10
C PRO A 125 28.33 16.10 7.47
#